data_AF-A0A3T0NA09-F1
#
_entry.id   AF-A0A3T0NA09-F1
#
_cell.length_a   1.000
_cell.length_b   1.000
_cell.length_c   1.000
_cell.angle_alpha   90.00
_cell.angle_beta   90.00
_cell.angle_gamma   90.00
#
_symmetry.space_group_name_H-M   'P 1'
#
loop_
_entity.id
_entity.type
_entity.pdbx_description
1 polymer ?
#
loop_
_entity_poly.entity_id
_entity_poly.type
_entity_poly.pdbx_seq_one_letter_code
_entity_poly.pdbx_strand_id
1 'polypeptide(L)'
;MRVVSIPGPSVIFLPNLISDFVVGKPGIHVTLSTRTSAQTQRSIATQEYDVGLADVGFGKVSDSKLIKHDIIEFQGLCALPINDPLAQKDVITAQDLSDRPMAVPEKTTQATFKFLQRLAKPMPASILGTNQHFSYQTSLI
;
A
#
# COMPACT_ATOMS: atom_id res chain seq x y z
N MET A 1 8.76 20.00 -6.00
CA MET A 1 8.02 19.20 -5.01
C MET A 1 8.72 17.85 -4.86
N ARG A 2 9.05 17.46 -3.63
CA ARG A 2 9.73 16.21 -3.29
C ARG A 2 8.71 15.27 -2.65
N VAL A 3 8.47 14.14 -3.30
CA VAL A 3 7.54 13.09 -2.88
C VAL A 3 8.34 11.88 -2.40
N VAL A 4 7.96 11.31 -1.27
CA VAL A 4 8.55 10.07 -0.75
C VAL A 4 7.47 9.02 -0.52
N SER A 5 7.74 7.76 -0.86
CA SER A 5 6.77 6.69 -0.65
C SER A 5 7.40 5.35 -0.37
N ILE A 6 6.59 4.46 0.21
CA ILE A 6 6.87 3.03 0.28
C ILE A 6 6.97 2.38 -1.13
N PRO A 7 7.68 1.25 -1.27
CA PRO A 7 8.00 0.67 -2.58
C PRO A 7 6.81 0.32 -3.48
N GLY A 8 5.71 -0.20 -2.92
CA GLY A 8 4.57 -0.65 -3.75
C GLY A 8 3.96 0.52 -4.55
N PRO A 9 3.47 1.57 -3.88
CA PRO A 9 2.92 2.75 -4.54
C PRO A 9 3.94 3.56 -5.36
N SER A 10 5.22 3.58 -4.99
CA SER A 10 6.22 4.41 -5.68
C SER A 10 6.56 3.95 -7.10
N VAL A 11 6.32 2.68 -7.42
CA VAL A 11 6.70 2.08 -8.70
C VAL A 11 5.59 2.17 -9.74
N ILE A 12 4.34 1.96 -9.34
CA ILE A 12 3.21 1.87 -10.28
C ILE A 12 2.23 3.02 -10.09
N PHE A 13 1.86 3.28 -8.84
CA PHE A 13 0.74 4.14 -8.55
C PHE A 13 1.10 5.63 -8.64
N LEU A 14 2.10 6.07 -7.89
CA LEU A 14 2.49 7.48 -7.79
C LEU A 14 3.05 8.07 -9.09
N PRO A 15 3.84 7.35 -9.92
CA PRO A 15 4.28 7.90 -11.20
C PRO A 15 3.12 8.34 -12.10
N ASN A 16 2.05 7.53 -12.17
CA ASN A 16 0.86 7.86 -12.95
C ASN A 16 0.11 9.06 -12.35
N LEU A 17 -0.14 9.06 -11.03
CA LEU A 17 -0.79 10.18 -10.36
C LEU A 17 -0.02 11.49 -10.55
N ILE A 18 1.31 11.44 -10.42
CA ILE A 18 2.18 12.61 -10.58
C ILE A 18 2.13 13.08 -12.04
N SER A 19 2.16 12.17 -13.01
CA SER A 19 2.04 12.50 -14.44
C SER A 19 0.76 13.28 -14.71
N ASP A 20 -0.38 12.79 -14.22
CA ASP A 20 -1.68 13.47 -14.37
C ASP A 20 -1.69 14.81 -13.63
N PHE A 21 -1.09 14.88 -12.44
CA PHE A 21 -1.02 16.10 -11.65
C PHE A 21 -0.22 17.22 -12.34
N VAL A 22 0.89 16.91 -13.01
CA VAL A 22 1.74 17.93 -13.64
C VAL A 22 1.18 18.44 -14.97
N VAL A 23 0.15 17.80 -15.54
CA VAL A 23 -0.52 18.27 -16.76
C VAL A 23 -1.00 19.71 -16.56
N GLY A 24 -0.62 20.58 -17.52
CA GLY A 24 -0.96 22.00 -17.50
C GLY A 24 -0.19 22.85 -16.48
N LYS A 25 0.82 22.30 -15.79
CA LYS A 25 1.59 22.98 -14.73
C LYS A 25 3.10 23.01 -15.06
N PRO A 26 3.54 23.76 -16.09
CA PRO A 26 4.90 23.68 -16.63
C PRO A 26 6.01 24.11 -15.66
N GLY A 27 5.68 24.81 -14.56
CA GLY A 27 6.65 25.20 -13.52
C GLY A 27 6.82 24.18 -12.38
N ILE A 28 6.09 23.05 -12.41
CA ILE A 28 6.15 22.05 -11.33
C ILE A 28 7.11 20.93 -11.72
N HIS A 29 8.21 20.84 -10.97
CA HIS A 29 9.11 19.69 -11.01
C HIS A 29 8.86 18.79 -9.80
N VAL A 30 8.64 17.51 -10.05
CA VAL A 30 8.37 16.51 -9.02
C VAL A 30 9.51 15.49 -9.00
N THR A 31 10.07 15.24 -7.82
CA THR A 31 10.97 14.12 -7.58
C THR A 31 10.26 13.08 -6.73
N LEU A 32 10.44 11.80 -7.05
CA LEU A 32 9.85 10.68 -6.32
C LEU A 32 10.95 9.76 -5.78
N SER A 33 10.97 9.55 -4.47
CA SER A 33 11.91 8.67 -3.79
C SER A 33 11.21 7.51 -3.09
N THR A 34 11.87 6.35 -3.04
CA THR A 34 11.38 5.18 -2.32
C THR A 34 12.08 5.01 -0.97
N ARG A 35 11.32 4.79 0.12
CA ARG A 35 11.80 4.60 1.50
C ARG A 35 10.88 3.65 2.28
N THR A 36 11.29 3.19 3.46
CA THR A 36 10.36 2.47 4.37
C THR A 36 9.33 3.41 4.98
N SER A 37 8.23 2.91 5.55
CA SER A 37 7.21 3.74 6.23
C SER A 37 7.82 4.64 7.32
N ALA A 38 8.67 4.07 8.17
CA ALA A 38 9.34 4.83 9.24
C ALA A 38 10.30 5.92 8.70
N GLN A 39 11.03 5.61 7.63
CA GLN A 39 11.91 6.60 6.97
C GLN A 39 11.10 7.70 6.30
N THR A 40 10.01 7.33 5.61
CA THR A 40 9.08 8.27 4.96
C THR A 40 8.54 9.27 5.99
N GLN A 41 7.99 8.77 7.10
CA GLN A 41 7.49 9.62 8.17
C GLN A 41 8.56 10.55 8.74
N ARG A 42 9.77 10.02 8.99
CA ARG A 42 10.89 10.84 9.47
C ARG A 42 11.25 11.94 8.49
N SER A 43 11.36 11.61 7.21
CA SER A 43 11.71 12.54 6.13
C SER A 43 10.67 13.66 5.96
N ILE A 44 9.39 13.39 6.24
CA ILE A 44 8.35 14.43 6.31
C ILE A 44 8.50 15.28 7.58
N ALA A 45 8.68 14.65 8.74
CA ALA A 45 8.84 15.37 10.01
C ALA A 45 10.05 16.33 10.01
N THR A 46 11.13 15.97 9.29
CA THR A 46 12.32 16.81 9.14
C THR A 46 12.27 17.74 7.92
N GLN A 47 11.15 17.80 7.20
CA GLN A 47 10.95 18.63 6.00
C GLN A 47 11.98 18.37 4.89
N GLU A 48 12.54 17.15 4.86
CA GLU A 48 13.38 16.67 3.78
C GLU A 48 12.55 16.38 2.51
N TYR A 49 11.27 16.09 2.70
CA TYR A 49 10.29 15.92 1.65
C TYR A 49 9.04 16.72 1.97
N ASP A 50 8.28 17.02 0.93
CA ASP A 50 7.14 17.93 1.03
C ASP A 50 5.84 17.13 1.31
N VAL A 51 5.69 15.95 0.71
CA VAL A 51 4.56 15.03 0.90
C VAL A 51 5.04 13.58 0.86
N GLY A 52 4.34 12.67 1.54
CA GLY A 52 4.74 11.28 1.54
C GLY A 52 3.64 10.28 1.85
N LEU A 53 3.77 9.08 1.29
CA LEU A 53 2.82 7.97 1.45
C LEU A 53 3.47 6.79 2.18
N ALA A 54 2.88 6.40 3.31
CA ALA A 54 3.39 5.35 4.18
C ALA A 54 2.26 4.50 4.77
N ASP A 55 2.56 3.25 5.11
CA ASP A 55 1.62 2.38 5.82
C ASP A 55 1.34 2.88 7.24
N VAL A 56 0.09 2.77 7.68
CA VAL A 56 -0.35 3.07 9.04
C VAL A 56 -0.09 1.86 9.94
N GLY A 57 0.52 2.06 11.11
CA GLY A 57 0.61 1.03 12.16
C GLY A 57 1.90 0.20 12.24
N PHE A 58 2.94 0.50 11.45
CA PHE A 58 4.26 -0.18 11.56
C PHE A 58 5.30 0.57 12.43
N GLY A 59 4.85 1.52 13.24
CA GLY A 59 5.69 2.28 14.17
C GLY A 59 4.86 3.28 14.97
N LYS A 60 5.35 3.68 16.15
CA LYS A 60 4.74 4.65 17.09
C LYS A 60 4.66 6.07 16.49
N VAL A 61 3.94 6.25 15.40
CA VAL A 61 3.85 7.54 14.70
C VAL A 61 2.38 7.98 14.55
N SER A 62 1.44 7.33 15.23
CA SER A 62 0.06 7.83 15.33
C SER A 62 -0.03 9.19 16.03
N ASP A 63 0.98 9.59 16.81
CA ASP A 63 0.91 10.76 17.71
C ASP A 63 1.96 11.85 17.38
N SER A 64 2.63 11.77 16.23
CA SER A 64 3.63 12.80 15.87
C SER A 64 2.93 14.11 15.52
N LYS A 65 2.96 15.09 16.43
CA LYS A 65 2.47 16.47 16.18
C LYS A 65 3.23 17.20 15.07
N LEU A 66 4.31 16.62 14.55
CA LEU A 66 5.14 17.20 13.49
C LEU A 66 4.64 16.89 12.09
N ILE A 67 3.71 15.94 11.94
CA ILE A 67 3.20 15.49 10.65
C ILE A 67 1.68 15.63 10.66
N LYS A 68 1.16 16.35 9.67
CA LYS A 68 -0.28 16.30 9.34
C LYS A 68 -0.49 15.15 8.37
N HIS A 69 -1.45 14.29 8.67
CA HIS A 69 -1.77 13.15 7.81
C HIS A 69 -3.27 12.84 7.82
N ASP A 70 -3.72 12.19 6.75
CA ASP A 70 -5.02 11.53 6.63
C ASP A 70 -4.81 10.02 6.50
N ILE A 71 -5.73 9.24 7.07
CA ILE A 71 -5.73 7.78 6.96
C ILE A 71 -6.69 7.39 5.86
N ILE A 72 -6.22 6.53 4.97
CA ILE A 72 -6.97 6.07 3.80
C ILE A 72 -7.04 4.56 3.87
N GLU A 73 -8.26 4.03 3.91
CA GLU A 73 -8.50 2.58 3.83
C GLU A 73 -8.66 2.14 2.38
N PHE A 74 -8.08 0.99 2.04
CA PHE A 74 -8.24 0.35 0.74
C PHE A 74 -8.61 -1.13 0.93
N GLN A 75 -9.32 -1.68 -0.05
CA GLN A 75 -9.66 -3.10 -0.05
C GLN A 75 -8.44 -3.91 -0.47
N GLY A 76 -7.95 -4.74 0.45
CA GLY A 76 -7.00 -5.80 0.11
C GLY A 76 -7.71 -6.91 -0.66
N LEU A 77 -7.05 -7.46 -1.67
CA LEU A 77 -7.51 -8.61 -2.44
C LEU A 77 -6.60 -9.81 -2.20
N CYS A 78 -7.16 -11.00 -2.21
CA CYS A 78 -6.39 -12.24 -2.26
C CYS A 78 -6.17 -12.65 -3.71
N ALA A 79 -4.91 -12.71 -4.10
CA ALA A 79 -4.49 -13.22 -5.39
C ALA A 79 -4.20 -14.71 -5.26
N LEU A 80 -4.88 -15.54 -6.05
CA LEU A 80 -4.77 -16.99 -6.02
C LEU A 80 -4.38 -17.54 -7.41
N PRO A 81 -3.69 -18.69 -7.47
CA PRO A 81 -3.62 -19.47 -8.68
C PRO A 81 -5.03 -19.78 -9.21
N ILE A 82 -5.23 -19.73 -10.52
CA ILE A 82 -6.54 -20.00 -11.14
C ILE A 82 -7.12 -21.37 -10.77
N ASN A 83 -6.25 -22.34 -10.49
CA ASN A 83 -6.60 -23.71 -10.12
C ASN A 83 -6.67 -23.93 -8.60
N ASP A 84 -6.55 -22.88 -7.79
CA ASP A 84 -6.70 -23.01 -6.33
C ASP A 84 -8.19 -23.21 -5.99
N PRO A 85 -8.56 -24.18 -5.12
CA PRO A 85 -9.95 -24.37 -4.71
C PRO A 85 -10.62 -23.11 -4.15
N LEU A 86 -9.86 -22.19 -3.53
CA LEU A 86 -10.38 -20.93 -3.01
C LEU A 86 -10.73 -19.93 -4.11
N ALA A 87 -10.27 -20.13 -5.36
CA ALA A 87 -10.64 -19.29 -6.49
C ALA A 87 -12.13 -19.44 -6.88
N GLN A 88 -12.80 -20.49 -6.40
CA GLN A 88 -14.25 -20.69 -6.59
C GLN A 88 -15.10 -19.98 -5.53
N LYS A 89 -14.49 -19.35 -4.52
CA LYS A 89 -15.20 -18.57 -3.51
C LYS A 89 -15.27 -17.11 -3.95
N ASP A 90 -16.42 -16.48 -3.81
CA ASP A 90 -16.55 -15.03 -4.02
C ASP A 90 -15.80 -14.24 -2.94
N VAL A 91 -15.71 -14.82 -1.73
CA VAL A 91 -15.14 -14.20 -0.54
C VAL A 91 -14.19 -15.18 0.14
N ILE A 92 -12.99 -14.70 0.43
CA ILE A 92 -11.95 -15.40 1.19
C ILE A 92 -11.87 -14.77 2.57
N THR A 93 -11.98 -15.61 3.59
CA THR A 93 -11.82 -15.22 4.99
C THR A 93 -10.40 -15.52 5.46
N ALA A 94 -9.98 -14.89 6.56
CA ALA A 94 -8.69 -15.21 7.18
C ALA A 94 -8.55 -16.69 7.55
N GLN A 95 -9.65 -17.35 7.92
CA GLN A 95 -9.67 -18.78 8.26
C GLN A 95 -9.39 -19.67 7.05
N ASP A 96 -9.84 -19.28 5.85
CA ASP A 96 -9.59 -20.00 4.61
C ASP A 96 -8.09 -20.04 4.26
N LEU A 97 -7.33 -19.06 4.74
CA LEU A 97 -5.89 -18.92 4.52
C LEU A 97 -5.05 -19.57 5.63
N SER A 98 -5.68 -20.08 6.69
CA SER A 98 -4.95 -20.72 7.79
C SER A 98 -4.14 -21.91 7.29
N ASP A 99 -2.87 -21.95 7.69
CA ASP A 99 -1.93 -23.05 7.40
C ASP A 99 -1.65 -23.31 5.91
N ARG A 100 -2.08 -22.39 5.03
CA ARG A 100 -1.75 -22.41 3.60
C ARG A 100 -0.42 -21.69 3.34
N PRO A 101 0.39 -22.16 2.37
CA PRO A 101 1.57 -21.43 1.94
C PRO A 101 1.15 -20.08 1.33
N MET A 102 1.81 -19.00 1.76
CA MET A 102 1.54 -17.64 1.27
C MET A 102 2.84 -16.94 0.93
N ALA A 103 2.84 -16.22 -0.20
CA ALA A 103 3.89 -15.25 -0.49
C ALA A 103 3.61 -13.97 0.29
N VAL A 104 4.53 -13.58 1.16
CA VAL A 104 4.48 -12.32 1.90
C VAL A 104 5.75 -11.51 1.63
N PRO A 105 5.69 -10.17 1.57
CA PRO A 105 6.88 -9.34 1.45
C PRO A 105 7.89 -9.62 2.58
N GLU A 106 9.18 -9.69 2.22
CA GLU A 106 10.29 -10.17 3.06
C GLU A 106 10.44 -9.41 4.41
N LYS A 107 10.12 -8.11 4.46
CA LYS A 107 10.25 -7.26 5.65
C LYS A 107 9.07 -7.35 6.64
N THR A 108 8.23 -8.36 6.49
CA THR A 108 6.92 -8.37 7.11
C THR A 108 6.62 -9.72 7.80
N THR A 109 7.60 -10.24 8.53
CA THR A 109 7.67 -11.69 8.79
C THR A 109 7.03 -12.19 10.09
N GLN A 110 6.30 -11.37 10.86
CA GLN A 110 5.39 -11.90 11.91
C GLN A 110 4.16 -11.02 12.19
N ALA A 111 4.32 -9.70 12.14
CA ALA A 111 3.24 -8.77 12.48
C ALA A 111 2.10 -8.80 11.45
N THR A 112 2.40 -8.88 10.15
CA THR A 112 1.34 -8.91 9.12
C THR A 112 0.64 -10.24 9.02
N PHE A 113 1.32 -11.36 9.28
CA PHE A 113 0.64 -12.66 9.37
C PHE A 113 -0.40 -12.65 10.49
N LYS A 114 -0.03 -12.17 11.69
CA LYS A 114 -0.98 -11.98 12.80
C LYS A 114 -2.03 -10.90 12.51
N PHE A 115 -1.69 -9.87 11.73
CA PHE A 115 -2.62 -8.81 11.35
C PHE A 115 -3.66 -9.30 10.35
N LEU A 116 -3.26 -10.02 9.30
CA LEU A 116 -4.16 -10.66 8.33
C LEU A 116 -5.09 -11.66 9.04
N GLN A 117 -4.57 -12.44 10.00
CA GLN A 117 -5.39 -13.30 10.85
C GLN A 117 -6.36 -12.53 11.76
N ARG A 118 -6.01 -11.30 12.16
CA ARG A 118 -6.83 -10.43 13.01
C ARG A 118 -7.82 -9.56 12.23
N LEU A 119 -7.61 -9.39 10.93
CA LEU A 119 -8.57 -8.74 10.05
C LEU A 119 -9.77 -9.69 9.87
N ALA A 120 -10.83 -9.45 10.66
CA ALA A 120 -12.12 -10.11 10.51
C ALA A 120 -12.88 -9.68 9.22
N LYS A 121 -12.25 -8.88 8.34
CA LYS A 121 -12.87 -8.36 7.13
C LYS A 121 -12.74 -9.39 6.00
N PRO A 122 -13.86 -9.84 5.40
CA PRO A 122 -13.83 -10.68 4.21
C PRO A 122 -13.13 -9.96 3.04
N MET A 123 -12.28 -10.68 2.29
CA MET A 123 -11.64 -10.16 1.08
C MET A 123 -12.28 -10.79 -0.15
N PRO A 124 -12.56 -10.02 -1.22
CA PRO A 124 -12.98 -10.60 -2.49
C PRO A 124 -11.89 -11.51 -3.05
N ALA A 125 -12.28 -12.64 -3.66
CA ALA A 125 -11.34 -13.41 -4.47
C ALA A 125 -11.07 -12.68 -5.79
N SER A 126 -9.79 -12.59 -6.17
CA SER A 126 -9.39 -12.10 -7.49
C SER A 126 -8.55 -13.16 -8.19
N ILE A 127 -8.97 -13.54 -9.39
CA ILE A 127 -8.26 -14.52 -10.22
C ILE A 127 -7.13 -13.80 -10.95
N LEU A 128 -5.89 -14.26 -10.76
CA LEU A 128 -4.74 -13.75 -11.50
C LEU A 128 -4.82 -14.17 -12.97
N GLY A 129 -5.49 -13.38 -13.80
CA GLY A 129 -5.25 -13.34 -15.24
C GLY A 129 -3.95 -12.59 -15.51
N THR A 130 -3.14 -13.05 -16.48
CA THR A 130 -1.80 -12.53 -16.81
C THR A 130 -1.73 -11.07 -17.27
N ASN A 131 -2.82 -10.30 -17.21
CA ASN A 131 -2.90 -8.88 -17.58
C ASN A 131 -3.98 -8.12 -16.78
N GLN A 132 -4.12 -8.36 -15.47
CA GLN A 132 -5.01 -7.54 -14.66
C GLN A 132 -4.28 -6.32 -14.10
N HIS A 133 -4.57 -5.15 -14.68
CA HIS A 133 -4.35 -3.86 -14.04
C HIS A 133 -5.03 -3.89 -12.67
N PHE A 134 -4.23 -3.97 -11.60
CA PHE A 134 -4.73 -3.71 -10.25
C PHE A 134 -5.26 -2.28 -10.21
N SER A 135 -6.56 -2.12 -10.01
CA SER A 135 -7.21 -0.82 -9.88
C SER A 135 -6.74 -0.15 -8.58
N TYR A 136 -5.75 0.73 -8.68
CA TYR A 136 -5.33 1.59 -7.57
C TYR A 136 -6.27 2.81 -7.55
N GLN A 137 -7.29 2.81 -6.69
CA GLN A 137 -8.01 4.04 -6.35
C GLN A 137 -7.35 4.70 -5.13
N THR A 138 -7.08 5.99 -5.25
CA THR A 138 -6.11 6.76 -4.47
C THR A 138 -6.78 7.76 -3.55
N SER A 139 -6.19 7.99 -2.38
CA SER A 139 -6.28 9.28 -1.69
C SER A 139 -4.88 9.77 -1.27
N LEU A 140 -4.72 11.08 -1.08
CA LEU A 140 -3.45 11.80 -0.85
C LEU A 140 -3.24 12.16 0.63
N ILE A 141 -1.97 12.28 1.03
CA ILE A 141 -1.52 12.89 2.29
C ILE A 141 -0.65 14.11 2.03
#